data_AF-W4LU85-F1
#
_entry.id   AF-W4LU85-F1
#
_cell.length_a   1.000
_cell.length_b   1.000
_cell.length_c   1.000
_cell.angle_alpha   90.00
_cell.angle_beta   90.00
_cell.angle_gamma   90.00
#
_symmetry.space_group_name_H-M   'P 1'
#
loop_
_entity.id
_entity.type
_entity.pdbx_description
1 polymer ?
#
loop_
_entity_poly.entity_id
_entity_poly.type
_entity_poly.pdbx_seq_one_letter_code
_entity_poly.pdbx_strand_id
1 'polypeptide(L)'
;MWTHSHQCSQTIAIAWFVICLLVAPLQAATITIINIDAPNEGLNDPAPVTPVGGNTGTTLGQQRLLAAQFAADLWSALLVSDVEIRVALQFSALGGSASGAVLAFAGPTSIFRDFPGAPLANTWYPSALADTLANADLDPVGVEVASTVNSDVDGNVVLGTLRFYYGFDRNAGSNVDFVTTFAHELAHGLGFSSFIDGNSGARLMNLDDAYSRHLIHRGAVPPDFPSMTDAQRLAALTDGPNLRWNGPNVRAASGRLTLGASPEGDVEIYAPFPFQPGSSVSHFSTSLLPNELMEPFITGPIHDVGLTLELFQDLGWQMLEPMGFACDTMPGGDVSQGQAPCEEDVPDNGPNAQTGVIGDVYAFEANAGDQIELQVDTTDANLDPALQLLDQTGNLIASGDDEVPCAVPLVCQHTCPQIVQTIPASGTYFVVVLDTASESCTGGSYEVTADGTGGITLIGDDTTRFVPGGTSLQSWAKGLDNNK
;
A
#
# COMPACT_ATOMS: atom_id res chain seq x y z
N MET A 1 22.81 27.35 79.60
CA MET A 1 22.77 28.18 78.37
C MET A 1 23.56 27.44 77.31
N TRP A 2 22.98 27.31 76.13
CA TRP A 2 23.51 26.68 74.91
C TRP A 2 23.39 25.15 74.76
N THR A 3 22.90 24.83 73.55
CA THR A 3 22.25 23.65 72.98
C THR A 3 23.18 22.88 72.05
N HIS A 4 23.02 21.56 71.92
CA HIS A 4 23.35 20.74 70.73
C HIS A 4 22.63 19.38 70.86
N SER A 5 21.53 19.14 70.13
CA SER A 5 21.43 18.53 68.78
C SER A 5 21.52 16.99 68.78
N HIS A 6 20.36 16.32 68.85
CA HIS A 6 20.21 14.92 68.45
C HIS A 6 19.66 14.87 67.02
N GLN A 7 20.45 14.29 66.11
CA GLN A 7 20.02 13.95 64.75
C GLN A 7 19.10 12.74 64.82
N CYS A 8 17.89 12.88 64.27
CA CYS A 8 16.96 11.78 64.01
C CYS A 8 17.07 11.47 62.51
N SER A 9 17.63 10.31 62.18
CA SER A 9 17.72 9.81 60.80
C SER A 9 16.32 9.38 60.36
N GLN A 10 15.72 10.09 59.39
CA GLN A 10 14.50 9.66 58.71
C GLN A 10 14.89 8.91 57.44
N THR A 11 14.60 7.62 57.41
CA THR A 11 14.62 6.78 56.21
C THR A 11 13.46 7.20 55.30
N ILE A 12 13.78 7.74 54.11
CA ILE A 12 12.82 8.02 53.04
C ILE A 12 12.54 6.71 52.30
N ALA A 13 11.30 6.21 52.38
CA ALA A 13 10.83 5.15 51.52
C ALA A 13 10.45 5.74 50.15
N ILE A 14 11.22 5.45 49.11
CA ILE A 14 10.90 5.82 47.73
C ILE A 14 9.95 4.75 47.18
N ALA A 15 8.68 5.10 47.04
CA ALA A 15 7.71 4.27 46.33
C ALA A 15 7.91 4.45 44.82
N TRP A 16 8.34 3.39 44.14
CA TRP A 16 8.39 3.34 42.69
C TRP A 16 6.96 3.19 42.15
N PHE A 17 6.37 4.31 41.71
CA PHE A 17 5.19 4.26 40.85
C PHE A 17 5.65 3.82 39.46
N VAL A 18 5.45 2.55 39.14
CA VAL A 18 5.49 2.07 37.76
C VAL A 18 4.25 2.65 37.07
N ILE A 19 4.43 3.71 36.30
CA ILE A 19 3.42 4.21 35.38
C ILE A 19 3.40 3.20 34.21
N CYS A 20 2.44 2.28 34.23
CA CYS A 20 2.04 1.59 33.00
C CYS A 20 1.45 2.65 32.06
N LEU A 21 2.25 3.10 31.09
CA LEU A 21 1.72 3.77 29.90
C LEU A 21 0.83 2.76 29.19
N LEU A 22 -0.48 2.97 29.25
CA LEU A 22 -1.43 2.31 28.35
C LEU A 22 -1.13 2.85 26.95
N VAL A 23 -0.33 2.11 26.18
CA VAL A 23 -0.22 2.33 24.74
C VAL A 23 -1.52 1.75 24.16
N ALA A 24 -2.40 2.62 23.65
CA ALA A 24 -3.55 2.16 22.90
C ALA A 24 -3.05 1.42 21.64
N PRO A 25 -3.68 0.30 21.23
CA PRO A 25 -3.29 -0.39 20.00
C PRO A 25 -3.46 0.56 18.81
N LEU A 26 -2.47 0.62 17.90
CA LEU A 26 -2.66 1.33 16.62
C LEU A 26 -3.82 0.67 15.87
N GLN A 27 -4.81 1.47 15.48
CA GLN A 27 -5.98 1.00 14.77
C GLN A 27 -5.89 1.37 13.30
N ALA A 28 -6.25 0.42 12.43
CA ALA A 28 -6.55 0.72 11.04
C ALA A 28 -7.56 1.86 10.95
N ALA A 29 -7.34 2.78 10.01
CA ALA A 29 -8.34 3.78 9.67
C ALA A 29 -9.64 3.09 9.27
N THR A 30 -10.77 3.75 9.50
CA THR A 30 -12.06 3.32 8.94
C THR A 30 -12.46 4.35 7.90
N ILE A 31 -12.61 3.92 6.64
CA ILE A 31 -13.06 4.78 5.54
C ILE A 31 -14.45 4.34 5.10
N THR A 32 -15.44 5.19 5.32
CA THR A 32 -16.85 4.89 5.03
C THR A 32 -17.35 5.69 3.85
N ILE A 33 -17.90 5.00 2.85
CA ILE A 33 -18.57 5.64 1.72
C ILE A 33 -19.98 6.10 2.12
N ILE A 34 -20.19 7.41 2.10
CA ILE A 34 -21.48 8.05 2.30
C ILE A 34 -22.10 8.31 0.93
N ASN A 35 -23.07 7.47 0.56
CA ASN A 35 -23.83 7.62 -0.67
C ASN A 35 -24.73 8.86 -0.60
N ILE A 36 -24.47 9.83 -1.50
CA ILE A 36 -25.25 11.06 -1.61
C ILE A 36 -26.02 11.17 -2.94
N ASP A 37 -26.06 10.11 -3.75
CA ASP A 37 -26.91 10.02 -4.94
C ASP A 37 -28.40 9.98 -4.56
N ALA A 38 -29.25 10.51 -5.43
CA ALA A 38 -30.70 10.37 -5.29
C ALA A 38 -31.16 8.91 -5.57
N PRO A 39 -32.43 8.57 -5.30
CA PRO A 39 -32.97 7.26 -5.66
C PRO A 39 -32.94 7.00 -7.17
N ASN A 40 -32.49 5.81 -7.56
CA ASN A 40 -32.39 5.34 -8.95
C ASN A 40 -31.31 5.98 -9.83
N GLU A 41 -30.28 6.59 -9.23
CA GLU A 41 -29.10 7.08 -9.95
C GLU A 41 -27.82 6.64 -9.24
N GLY A 42 -26.69 6.68 -9.97
CA GLY A 42 -25.36 6.48 -9.38
C GLY A 42 -25.21 5.19 -8.59
N LEU A 43 -24.87 5.32 -7.30
CA LEU A 43 -24.77 4.23 -6.32
C LEU A 43 -26.12 3.58 -5.99
N ASN A 44 -27.24 4.23 -6.32
CA ASN A 44 -28.60 3.72 -6.14
C ASN A 44 -29.24 3.22 -7.44
N ASP A 45 -28.47 3.08 -8.53
CA ASP A 45 -28.98 2.64 -9.83
C ASP A 45 -29.43 1.16 -9.79
N PRO A 46 -30.73 0.86 -10.00
CA PRO A 46 -31.28 -0.49 -9.87
C PRO A 46 -31.10 -1.33 -11.14
N ALA A 47 -30.44 -0.82 -12.19
CA ALA A 47 -30.24 -1.55 -13.44
C ALA A 47 -29.56 -2.91 -13.17
N PRO A 48 -30.17 -4.04 -13.56
CA PRO A 48 -29.58 -5.36 -13.31
C PRO A 48 -28.28 -5.54 -14.07
N VAL A 49 -27.25 -6.04 -13.38
CA VAL A 49 -25.95 -6.39 -13.96
C VAL A 49 -25.50 -7.75 -13.43
N THR A 50 -24.70 -8.46 -14.22
CA THR A 50 -24.07 -9.71 -13.77
C THR A 50 -22.85 -9.36 -12.90
N PRO A 51 -22.63 -10.08 -11.77
CA PRO A 51 -21.38 -10.01 -11.03
C PRO A 51 -20.13 -10.09 -11.93
N VAL A 52 -19.08 -9.35 -11.58
CA VAL A 52 -17.87 -9.22 -12.41
C VAL A 52 -16.62 -9.11 -11.55
N GLY A 53 -15.56 -9.84 -11.89
CA GLY A 53 -14.23 -9.71 -11.28
C GLY A 53 -14.20 -9.75 -9.75
N GLY A 54 -14.98 -10.63 -9.12
CA GLY A 54 -15.10 -10.73 -7.65
C GLY A 54 -16.13 -9.78 -7.02
N ASN A 55 -16.64 -8.79 -7.75
CA ASN A 55 -17.74 -7.93 -7.29
C ASN A 55 -19.08 -8.67 -7.41
N THR A 56 -19.69 -8.98 -6.26
CA THR A 56 -20.94 -9.75 -6.16
C THR A 56 -22.21 -8.91 -6.37
N GLY A 57 -22.07 -7.61 -6.66
CA GLY A 57 -23.19 -6.73 -6.91
C GLY A 57 -24.07 -7.19 -8.08
N THR A 58 -25.38 -7.11 -7.89
CA THR A 58 -26.40 -7.55 -8.88
C THR A 58 -27.15 -6.39 -9.54
N THR A 59 -26.91 -5.17 -9.09
CA THR A 59 -27.34 -3.92 -9.73
C THR A 59 -26.13 -3.02 -9.97
N LEU A 60 -26.23 -2.12 -10.95
CA LEU A 60 -25.13 -1.21 -11.29
C LEU A 60 -24.72 -0.35 -10.08
N GLY A 61 -25.69 0.19 -9.35
CA GLY A 61 -25.44 0.95 -8.13
C GLY A 61 -24.74 0.13 -7.05
N GLN A 62 -25.17 -1.13 -6.85
CA GLN A 62 -24.50 -2.03 -5.91
C GLN A 62 -23.05 -2.33 -6.33
N GLN A 63 -22.77 -2.54 -7.62
CA GLN A 63 -21.40 -2.76 -8.09
C GLN A 63 -20.52 -1.53 -7.88
N ARG A 64 -21.03 -0.33 -8.20
CA ARG A 64 -20.34 0.94 -7.95
C ARG A 64 -19.98 1.12 -6.47
N LEU A 65 -20.96 0.90 -5.57
CA LEU A 65 -20.74 1.04 -4.13
C LEU A 65 -19.70 0.04 -3.60
N LEU A 66 -19.80 -1.23 -4.00
CA LEU A 66 -18.83 -2.24 -3.58
C LEU A 66 -17.42 -1.97 -4.11
N ALA A 67 -17.28 -1.48 -5.34
CA ALA A 67 -15.98 -1.11 -5.90
C ALA A 67 -15.41 0.16 -5.25
N ALA A 68 -16.25 1.11 -4.88
CA ALA A 68 -15.84 2.31 -4.15
C ALA A 68 -15.35 1.96 -2.75
N GLN A 69 -16.08 1.07 -2.06
CA GLN A 69 -15.64 0.56 -0.75
C GLN A 69 -14.34 -0.25 -0.88
N PHE A 70 -14.20 -1.11 -1.90
CA PHE A 70 -12.95 -1.85 -2.11
C PHE A 70 -11.74 -0.92 -2.30
N ALA A 71 -11.89 0.17 -3.06
CA ALA A 71 -10.84 1.19 -3.20
C ALA A 71 -10.56 1.94 -1.89
N ALA A 72 -11.58 2.18 -1.06
CA ALA A 72 -11.39 2.72 0.29
C ALA A 72 -10.64 1.72 1.20
N ASP A 73 -10.93 0.42 1.06
CA ASP A 73 -10.31 -0.64 1.84
C ASP A 73 -8.80 -0.76 1.55
N LEU A 74 -8.36 -0.46 0.32
CA LEU A 74 -6.93 -0.38 -0.03
C LEU A 74 -6.19 0.67 0.82
N TRP A 75 -6.82 1.82 1.07
CA TRP A 75 -6.26 2.87 1.90
C TRP A 75 -6.40 2.57 3.39
N SER A 76 -7.57 2.11 3.84
CA SER A 76 -7.80 1.84 5.26
C SER A 76 -6.94 0.69 5.80
N ALA A 77 -6.53 -0.24 4.94
CA ALA A 77 -5.59 -1.30 5.29
C ALA A 77 -4.16 -0.80 5.55
N LEU A 78 -3.84 0.43 5.15
CA LEU A 78 -2.49 1.00 5.24
C LEU A 78 -2.40 2.20 6.18
N LEU A 79 -3.48 2.95 6.37
CA LEU A 79 -3.49 4.15 7.20
C LEU A 79 -3.93 3.85 8.64
N VAL A 80 -3.35 4.56 9.60
CA VAL A 80 -3.79 4.55 11.01
C VAL A 80 -4.65 5.77 11.25
N SER A 81 -5.84 5.56 11.81
CA SER A 81 -6.68 6.62 12.37
C SER A 81 -7.67 6.07 13.38
N ASP A 82 -7.74 6.74 14.53
CA ASP A 82 -8.79 6.52 15.54
C ASP A 82 -10.08 7.28 15.20
N VAL A 83 -10.06 8.15 14.17
CA VAL A 83 -11.21 8.92 13.68
C VAL A 83 -11.67 8.34 12.34
N GLU A 84 -12.98 8.08 12.22
CA GLU A 84 -13.60 7.63 10.98
C GLU A 84 -13.44 8.70 9.88
N ILE A 85 -12.99 8.28 8.70
CA ILE A 85 -12.88 9.13 7.52
C ILE A 85 -14.12 8.90 6.66
N ARG A 86 -15.00 9.90 6.59
CA ARG A 86 -16.25 9.83 5.84
C ARG A 86 -16.07 10.42 4.45
N VAL A 87 -16.45 9.65 3.44
CA VAL A 87 -16.30 10.04 2.03
C VAL A 87 -17.67 10.19 1.39
N ALA A 88 -18.11 11.41 1.12
CA ALA A 88 -19.30 11.63 0.32
C ALA A 88 -19.03 11.30 -1.15
N LEU A 89 -19.80 10.37 -1.70
CA LEU A 89 -19.68 9.94 -3.09
C LEU A 89 -21.01 10.06 -3.82
N GLN A 90 -20.98 10.70 -4.99
CA GLN A 90 -22.04 10.71 -5.99
C GLN A 90 -21.50 10.38 -7.38
N PHE A 91 -22.40 9.94 -8.26
CA PHE A 91 -22.18 9.85 -9.69
C PHE A 91 -23.00 10.94 -10.38
N SER A 92 -22.35 11.74 -11.22
CA SER A 92 -23.02 12.81 -11.96
C SER A 92 -22.49 12.89 -13.39
N ALA A 93 -23.34 13.34 -14.31
CA ALA A 93 -22.93 13.57 -15.69
C ALA A 93 -21.95 14.75 -15.74
N LEU A 94 -20.68 14.47 -16.02
CA LEU A 94 -19.63 15.50 -16.19
C LEU A 94 -19.33 15.78 -17.66
N GLY A 95 -19.97 15.04 -18.57
CA GLY A 95 -19.73 15.11 -20.00
C GLY A 95 -18.37 14.52 -20.38
N GLY A 96 -17.93 14.85 -21.59
CA GLY A 96 -16.71 14.33 -22.17
C GLY A 96 -16.81 14.24 -23.68
N SER A 97 -15.82 13.59 -24.27
CA SER A 97 -15.76 13.32 -25.71
C SER A 97 -15.52 11.82 -25.95
N ALA A 98 -15.56 11.41 -27.21
CA ALA A 98 -15.23 10.04 -27.59
C ALA A 98 -13.78 9.63 -27.26
N SER A 99 -12.89 10.59 -26.99
CA SER A 99 -11.45 10.34 -26.80
C SER A 99 -10.88 10.89 -25.48
N GLY A 100 -11.72 11.45 -24.61
CA GLY A 100 -11.25 12.00 -23.34
C GLY A 100 -12.37 12.58 -22.49
N ALA A 101 -12.23 12.39 -21.18
CA ALA A 101 -13.15 12.88 -20.17
C ALA A 101 -12.43 12.99 -18.82
N VAL A 102 -12.96 13.84 -17.94
CA VAL A 102 -12.67 13.75 -16.50
C VAL A 102 -13.40 12.50 -16.00
N LEU A 103 -12.67 11.57 -15.42
CA LEU A 103 -13.23 10.30 -14.93
C LEU A 103 -13.92 10.50 -13.58
N ALA A 104 -13.27 11.24 -12.70
CA ALA A 104 -13.78 11.66 -11.42
C ALA A 104 -12.98 12.89 -10.94
N PHE A 105 -13.39 13.45 -9.81
CA PHE A 105 -12.57 14.36 -9.03
C PHE A 105 -12.95 14.22 -7.55
N ALA A 106 -11.97 14.41 -6.67
CA ALA A 106 -12.19 14.49 -5.24
C ALA A 106 -11.21 15.45 -4.56
N GLY A 107 -11.53 15.77 -3.31
CA GLY A 107 -10.67 16.56 -2.45
C GLY A 107 -11.23 16.65 -1.03
N PRO A 108 -10.43 17.22 -0.11
CA PRO A 108 -10.91 17.50 1.23
C PRO A 108 -12.03 18.54 1.19
N THR A 109 -13.08 18.35 1.98
CA THR A 109 -14.19 19.32 2.08
C THR A 109 -13.82 20.54 2.92
N SER A 110 -12.90 20.34 3.85
CA SER A 110 -12.43 21.30 4.84
C SER A 110 -10.92 21.17 5.00
N ILE A 111 -10.28 22.26 5.41
CA ILE A 111 -8.86 22.28 5.75
C ILE A 111 -8.69 22.97 7.11
N PHE A 112 -7.76 22.48 7.91
CA PHE A 112 -7.52 22.98 9.25
C PHE A 112 -6.05 23.37 9.42
N ARG A 113 -5.80 24.27 10.37
CA ARG A 113 -4.47 24.66 10.80
C ARG A 113 -4.50 24.97 12.29
N ASP A 114 -3.34 24.89 12.93
CA ASP A 114 -3.16 25.28 14.33
C ASP A 114 -4.15 24.60 15.30
N PHE A 115 -4.62 23.39 14.95
CA PHE A 115 -5.44 22.55 15.80
C PHE A 115 -4.57 21.86 16.87
N PRO A 116 -5.16 21.40 17.99
CA PRO A 116 -4.42 20.63 18.99
C PRO A 116 -3.77 19.39 18.36
N GLY A 117 -2.45 19.24 18.45
CA GLY A 117 -1.73 18.12 17.83
C GLY A 117 -1.17 18.40 16.42
N ALA A 118 -1.43 19.58 15.84
CA ALA A 118 -0.86 19.96 14.56
C ALA A 118 0.69 19.90 14.59
N PRO A 119 1.33 19.13 13.70
CA PRO A 119 2.79 18.96 13.70
C PRO A 119 3.55 20.27 13.44
N LEU A 120 3.00 21.13 12.59
CA LEU A 120 3.59 22.40 12.20
C LEU A 120 2.60 23.54 12.42
N ALA A 121 3.08 24.62 13.04
CA ALA A 121 2.31 25.84 13.19
C ALA A 121 2.09 26.53 11.83
N ASN A 122 1.00 27.29 11.71
CA ASN A 122 0.62 28.07 10.54
C ASN A 122 0.65 27.26 9.22
N THR A 123 0.27 25.98 9.28
CA THR A 123 0.28 25.06 8.14
C THR A 123 -1.10 24.45 7.95
N TRP A 124 -1.59 24.43 6.71
CA TRP A 124 -2.86 23.82 6.33
C TRP A 124 -2.74 22.31 6.16
N TYR A 125 -3.72 21.58 6.69
CA TYR A 125 -3.88 20.13 6.57
C TYR A 125 -5.29 19.83 6.04
N PRO A 126 -5.46 18.83 5.14
CA PRO A 126 -6.77 18.34 4.75
C PRO A 126 -7.50 17.76 5.97
N SER A 127 -8.82 17.88 6.01
CA SER A 127 -9.71 17.40 7.09
C SER A 127 -9.33 16.02 7.63
N ALA A 128 -9.29 14.99 6.78
CA ALA A 128 -9.00 13.61 7.21
C ALA A 128 -7.66 13.48 7.98
N LEU A 129 -6.59 14.12 7.47
CA LEU A 129 -5.29 14.12 8.13
C LEU A 129 -5.31 14.96 9.41
N ALA A 130 -5.99 16.11 9.39
CA ALA A 130 -6.11 16.98 10.55
C ALA A 130 -6.83 16.29 11.71
N ASP A 131 -7.93 15.60 11.42
CA ASP A 131 -8.72 14.87 12.42
C ASP A 131 -7.91 13.72 13.03
N THR A 132 -7.21 12.97 12.18
CA THR A 132 -6.28 11.90 12.59
C THR A 132 -5.20 12.44 13.52
N LEU A 133 -4.52 13.53 13.14
CA LEU A 133 -3.44 14.14 13.93
C LEU A 133 -3.96 14.80 15.23
N ALA A 134 -5.20 15.29 15.22
CA ALA A 134 -5.87 15.84 16.39
C ALA A 134 -6.39 14.75 17.34
N ASN A 135 -6.50 13.51 16.85
CA ASN A 135 -7.26 12.42 17.47
C ASN A 135 -8.68 12.87 17.88
N ALA A 136 -9.32 13.66 17.00
CA ALA A 136 -10.64 14.21 17.19
C ALA A 136 -11.21 14.68 15.85
N ASP A 137 -12.49 14.42 15.61
CA ASP A 137 -13.25 15.00 14.51
C ASP A 137 -13.40 16.52 14.71
N LEU A 138 -12.73 17.32 13.87
CA LEU A 138 -12.70 18.78 13.94
C LEU A 138 -13.93 19.43 13.26
N ASP A 139 -14.71 18.68 12.48
CA ASP A 139 -16.00 19.11 11.91
C ASP A 139 -17.05 17.98 11.96
N PRO A 140 -17.66 17.74 13.14
CA PRO A 140 -18.52 16.56 13.36
C PRO A 140 -19.81 16.48 12.53
N VAL A 141 -20.13 17.54 11.79
CA VAL A 141 -21.29 17.58 10.89
C VAL A 141 -20.87 17.26 9.46
N GLY A 142 -19.64 17.61 9.10
CA GLY A 142 -19.07 17.42 7.78
C GLY A 142 -18.80 15.97 7.42
N VAL A 143 -18.20 15.82 6.25
CA VAL A 143 -17.54 14.60 5.76
C VAL A 143 -16.16 15.04 5.34
N GLU A 144 -15.16 14.20 5.47
CA GLU A 144 -13.77 14.65 5.29
C GLU A 144 -13.45 14.81 3.80
N VAL A 145 -13.95 13.88 2.97
CA VAL A 145 -13.69 13.86 1.53
C VAL A 145 -15.01 13.94 0.78
N ALA A 146 -15.03 14.70 -0.31
CA ALA A 146 -16.11 14.68 -1.29
C ALA A 146 -15.57 14.28 -2.66
N SER A 147 -16.28 13.38 -3.33
CA SER A 147 -15.96 12.91 -4.66
C SER A 147 -17.18 12.91 -5.57
N THR A 148 -16.96 13.26 -6.84
CA THR A 148 -17.93 13.07 -7.92
C THR A 148 -17.29 12.24 -9.03
N VAL A 149 -17.94 11.14 -9.37
CA VAL A 149 -17.55 10.29 -10.51
C VAL A 149 -18.41 10.63 -11.72
N ASN A 150 -17.80 10.62 -12.91
CA ASN A 150 -18.48 10.86 -14.16
C ASN A 150 -19.39 9.69 -14.58
N SER A 151 -20.69 9.81 -14.37
CA SER A 151 -21.66 8.78 -14.77
C SER A 151 -21.75 8.56 -16.28
N ASP A 152 -21.31 9.53 -17.10
CA ASP A 152 -21.40 9.43 -18.56
C ASP A 152 -20.43 8.39 -19.13
N VAL A 153 -19.39 8.01 -18.39
CA VAL A 153 -18.41 6.98 -18.79
C VAL A 153 -19.07 5.62 -18.99
N ASP A 154 -20.12 5.30 -18.23
CA ASP A 154 -20.90 4.06 -18.45
C ASP A 154 -21.89 4.15 -19.61
N GLY A 155 -22.01 5.33 -20.23
CA GLY A 155 -22.82 5.56 -21.41
C GLY A 155 -22.12 5.17 -22.71
N ASN A 156 -22.77 5.48 -23.84
CA ASN A 156 -22.27 5.14 -25.19
C ASN A 156 -21.62 6.34 -25.92
N VAL A 157 -21.41 7.46 -25.24
CA VAL A 157 -20.97 8.72 -25.85
C VAL A 157 -19.57 9.09 -25.36
N VAL A 158 -19.39 9.11 -24.04
CA VAL A 158 -18.13 9.46 -23.42
C VAL A 158 -17.19 8.27 -23.48
N LEU A 159 -15.97 8.49 -23.97
CA LEU A 159 -14.97 7.45 -24.25
C LEU A 159 -15.46 6.36 -25.24
N GLY A 160 -16.45 6.71 -26.09
CA GLY A 160 -16.94 5.86 -27.16
C GLY A 160 -17.56 4.57 -26.66
N THR A 161 -16.88 3.46 -26.91
CA THR A 161 -17.29 2.15 -26.39
C THR A 161 -16.40 1.75 -25.23
N LEU A 162 -15.91 2.63 -24.38
CA LEU A 162 -15.33 2.27 -23.07
C LEU A 162 -16.39 2.41 -21.97
N ARG A 163 -16.16 1.80 -20.81
CA ARG A 163 -17.00 1.96 -19.60
C ARG A 163 -16.15 1.79 -18.35
N PHE A 164 -16.71 2.07 -17.18
CA PHE A 164 -16.07 1.65 -15.95
C PHE A 164 -16.15 0.12 -15.80
N TYR A 165 -15.06 -0.45 -15.33
CA TYR A 165 -14.98 -1.82 -14.86
C TYR A 165 -14.99 -1.81 -13.33
N TYR A 166 -15.98 -2.47 -12.75
CA TYR A 166 -16.23 -2.48 -11.30
C TYR A 166 -15.73 -3.75 -10.59
N GLY A 167 -14.93 -4.59 -11.26
CA GLY A 167 -14.30 -5.76 -10.65
C GLY A 167 -13.08 -5.40 -9.79
N PHE A 168 -12.70 -6.29 -8.87
CA PHE A 168 -11.59 -6.13 -7.93
C PHE A 168 -10.29 -6.83 -8.40
N ASP A 169 -10.38 -7.57 -9.50
CA ASP A 169 -9.35 -8.49 -10.00
C ASP A 169 -8.33 -7.85 -10.95
N ARG A 170 -8.38 -6.52 -11.13
CA ARG A 170 -7.55 -5.76 -12.08
C ARG A 170 -7.72 -6.17 -13.55
N ASN A 171 -8.78 -6.93 -13.89
CA ASN A 171 -8.99 -7.45 -15.24
C ASN A 171 -9.90 -6.55 -16.11
N ALA A 172 -9.68 -5.24 -16.05
CA ALA A 172 -10.49 -4.26 -16.77
C ALA A 172 -10.38 -4.38 -18.30
N GLY A 173 -9.33 -5.03 -18.83
CA GLY A 173 -9.06 -5.09 -20.26
C GLY A 173 -8.85 -3.68 -20.82
N SER A 174 -9.65 -3.28 -21.81
CA SER A 174 -9.62 -1.91 -22.35
C SER A 174 -10.53 -0.92 -21.60
N ASN A 175 -11.31 -1.39 -20.62
CA ASN A 175 -12.20 -0.54 -19.84
C ASN A 175 -11.40 0.33 -18.86
N VAL A 176 -12.06 1.35 -18.32
CA VAL A 176 -11.51 2.18 -17.26
C VAL A 176 -11.66 1.43 -15.94
N ASP A 177 -10.57 1.11 -15.26
CA ASP A 177 -10.62 0.44 -13.96
C ASP A 177 -11.13 1.41 -12.89
N PHE A 178 -12.32 1.15 -12.34
CA PHE A 178 -12.95 2.06 -11.40
C PHE A 178 -12.26 2.06 -10.04
N VAL A 179 -11.76 0.91 -9.58
CA VAL A 179 -11.05 0.81 -8.30
C VAL A 179 -9.79 1.69 -8.31
N THR A 180 -9.00 1.62 -9.39
CA THR A 180 -7.84 2.50 -9.61
C THR A 180 -8.25 3.96 -9.62
N THR A 181 -9.28 4.28 -10.41
CA THR A 181 -9.81 5.66 -10.52
C THR A 181 -10.20 6.20 -9.15
N PHE A 182 -10.96 5.43 -8.36
CA PHE A 182 -11.47 5.92 -7.10
C PHE A 182 -10.42 5.90 -5.99
N ALA A 183 -9.50 4.93 -5.97
CA ALA A 183 -8.35 4.93 -5.06
C ALA A 183 -7.46 6.17 -5.29
N HIS A 184 -7.28 6.57 -6.55
CA HIS A 184 -6.61 7.81 -6.92
C HIS A 184 -7.35 9.05 -6.38
N GLU A 185 -8.66 9.13 -6.59
CA GLU A 185 -9.44 10.26 -6.08
C GLU A 185 -9.43 10.35 -4.54
N LEU A 186 -9.51 9.21 -3.85
CA LEU A 186 -9.38 9.17 -2.39
C LEU A 186 -8.06 9.77 -1.94
N ALA A 187 -6.96 9.54 -2.66
CA ALA A 187 -5.67 10.08 -2.29
C ALA A 187 -5.63 11.61 -2.33
N HIS A 188 -6.32 12.25 -3.29
CA HIS A 188 -6.48 13.72 -3.29
C HIS A 188 -7.21 14.21 -2.03
N GLY A 189 -8.27 13.51 -1.63
CA GLY A 189 -9.02 13.78 -0.40
C GLY A 189 -8.18 13.63 0.87
N LEU A 190 -7.32 12.61 0.90
CA LEU A 190 -6.47 12.25 2.04
C LEU A 190 -5.22 13.12 2.17
N GLY A 191 -4.82 13.84 1.10
CA GLY A 191 -3.83 14.90 1.18
C GLY A 191 -2.83 15.02 0.03
N PHE A 192 -2.97 14.25 -1.04
CA PHE A 192 -2.22 14.48 -2.28
C PHE A 192 -2.76 15.70 -3.02
N SER A 193 -2.63 16.89 -2.43
CA SER A 193 -3.22 18.11 -2.97
C SER A 193 -2.44 19.35 -2.53
N SER A 194 -2.03 20.16 -3.50
CA SER A 194 -1.46 21.48 -3.23
C SER A 194 -2.56 22.54 -3.09
N PHE A 195 -2.41 23.46 -2.14
CA PHE A 195 -3.28 24.64 -1.99
C PHE A 195 -2.64 25.92 -2.55
N ILE A 196 -1.61 25.78 -3.39
CA ILE A 196 -1.02 26.88 -4.15
C ILE A 196 -1.95 27.28 -5.31
N ASP A 197 -2.23 28.57 -5.45
CA ASP A 197 -3.02 29.08 -6.57
C ASP A 197 -2.24 28.95 -7.89
N GLY A 198 -2.79 28.19 -8.84
CA GLY A 198 -2.17 27.93 -10.14
C GLY A 198 -1.99 29.14 -11.05
N ASN A 199 -2.65 30.27 -10.77
CA ASN A 199 -2.58 31.48 -11.60
C ASN A 199 -1.52 32.48 -11.10
N SER A 200 -1.21 32.45 -9.82
CA SER A 200 -0.34 33.44 -9.16
C SER A 200 0.85 32.82 -8.44
N GLY A 201 0.82 31.52 -8.14
CA GLY A 201 1.76 30.85 -7.25
C GLY A 201 1.59 31.24 -5.78
N ALA A 202 0.50 31.96 -5.44
CA ALA A 202 0.23 32.40 -4.10
C ALA A 202 -0.21 31.26 -3.19
N ARG A 203 0.22 31.33 -1.94
CA ARG A 203 -0.23 30.43 -0.87
C ARG A 203 -1.62 30.82 -0.39
N LEU A 204 -2.45 29.83 -0.08
CA LEU A 204 -3.75 30.07 0.52
C LEU A 204 -3.60 30.81 1.86
N MET A 205 -4.16 32.01 1.95
CA MET A 205 -4.05 32.91 3.11
C MET A 205 -2.59 33.21 3.53
N ASN A 206 -1.63 33.16 2.59
CA ASN A 206 -0.19 33.33 2.83
C ASN A 206 0.43 32.29 3.76
N LEU A 207 -0.17 31.10 3.87
CA LEU A 207 0.31 30.01 4.72
C LEU A 207 0.70 28.77 3.89
N ASP A 208 1.69 28.04 4.38
CA ASP A 208 2.05 26.76 3.76
C ASP A 208 0.97 25.71 3.97
N ASP A 209 0.92 24.71 3.09
CA ASP A 209 0.14 23.49 3.28
C ASP A 209 1.07 22.28 3.43
N ALA A 210 0.62 21.24 4.12
CA ALA A 210 1.44 20.08 4.45
C ALA A 210 2.09 19.45 3.21
N TYR A 211 1.41 19.43 2.07
CA TYR A 211 1.88 18.86 0.82
C TYR A 211 2.97 19.72 0.16
N SER A 212 2.66 20.99 -0.13
CA SER A 212 3.54 21.87 -0.91
C SER A 212 4.87 22.18 -0.22
N ARG A 213 4.96 21.94 1.09
CA ARG A 213 6.22 22.09 1.85
C ARG A 213 7.32 21.13 1.41
N HIS A 214 6.95 19.98 0.84
CA HIS A 214 7.88 18.99 0.32
C HIS A 214 8.23 19.22 -1.16
N LEU A 215 7.68 20.26 -1.78
CA LEU A 215 8.00 20.60 -3.16
C LEU A 215 9.25 21.45 -3.25
N ILE A 216 10.08 21.13 -4.25
CA ILE A 216 11.23 21.93 -4.65
C ILE A 216 11.18 22.22 -6.16
N HIS A 217 11.84 23.30 -6.58
CA HIS A 217 12.17 23.57 -7.97
C HIS A 217 13.67 23.46 -8.17
N ARG A 218 14.09 22.41 -8.87
CA ARG A 218 15.51 22.11 -9.10
C ARG A 218 16.17 23.23 -9.91
N GLY A 219 17.27 23.76 -9.39
CA GLY A 219 18.02 24.84 -10.01
C GLY A 219 17.56 26.26 -9.63
N ALA A 220 16.48 26.40 -8.85
CA ALA A 220 16.09 27.68 -8.26
C ALA A 220 16.87 28.00 -6.98
N VAL A 221 16.89 29.29 -6.61
CA VAL A 221 17.43 29.78 -5.35
C VAL A 221 16.43 30.77 -4.72
N PRO A 222 15.84 30.46 -3.55
CA PRO A 222 15.89 29.16 -2.87
C PRO A 222 15.15 28.06 -3.68
N PRO A 223 15.49 26.78 -3.48
CA PRO A 223 14.86 25.67 -4.20
C PRO A 223 13.54 25.21 -3.58
N ASP A 224 13.29 25.44 -2.29
CA ASP A 224 12.11 24.94 -1.59
C ASP A 224 10.92 25.91 -1.65
N PHE A 225 9.72 25.36 -1.84
CA PHE A 225 8.48 26.14 -1.93
C PHE A 225 8.22 27.04 -0.71
N PRO A 226 8.50 26.63 0.55
CA PRO A 226 8.37 27.49 1.74
C PRO A 226 9.24 28.75 1.73
N SER A 227 10.36 28.76 1.00
CA SER A 227 11.24 29.92 0.91
C SER A 227 11.06 30.76 -0.38
N MET A 228 10.35 30.23 -1.38
CA MET A 228 10.09 30.92 -2.63
C MET A 228 9.13 32.12 -2.50
N THR A 229 9.23 33.05 -3.45
CA THR A 229 8.18 34.03 -3.76
C THR A 229 7.04 33.40 -4.55
N ASP A 230 5.87 34.06 -4.59
CA ASP A 230 4.74 33.61 -5.41
C ASP A 230 5.14 33.46 -6.89
N ALA A 231 5.91 34.41 -7.43
CA ALA A 231 6.39 34.36 -8.80
C ALA A 231 7.33 33.18 -9.09
N GLN A 232 8.17 32.79 -8.11
CA GLN A 232 9.03 31.62 -8.25
C GLN A 232 8.22 30.32 -8.22
N ARG A 233 7.24 30.20 -7.31
CA ARG A 233 6.31 29.07 -7.31
C ARG A 233 5.57 28.97 -8.62
N LEU A 234 4.99 30.08 -9.11
CA LEU A 234 4.25 30.13 -10.37
C LEU A 234 5.08 29.61 -11.55
N ALA A 235 6.35 29.98 -11.63
CA ALA A 235 7.25 29.46 -12.66
C ALA A 235 7.49 27.95 -12.51
N ALA A 236 7.61 27.44 -11.29
CA ALA A 236 7.80 26.02 -11.01
C ALA A 236 6.59 25.16 -11.36
N LEU A 237 5.35 25.68 -11.26
CA LEU A 237 4.11 24.93 -11.54
C LEU A 237 3.99 24.44 -13.00
N THR A 238 4.84 24.96 -13.90
CA THR A 238 4.84 24.61 -15.33
C THR A 238 6.21 24.18 -15.85
N ASP A 239 7.13 23.81 -14.96
CA ASP A 239 8.50 23.45 -15.33
C ASP A 239 8.83 22.01 -14.91
N GLY A 240 8.10 21.05 -15.48
CA GLY A 240 8.53 19.66 -15.53
C GLY A 240 9.73 19.54 -16.49
N PRO A 241 10.85 18.93 -16.09
CA PRO A 241 11.04 17.96 -15.00
C PRO A 241 11.67 18.54 -13.72
N ASN A 242 11.68 19.87 -13.53
CA ASN A 242 12.38 20.52 -12.42
C ASN A 242 11.54 20.63 -11.15
N LEU A 243 10.20 20.58 -11.24
CA LEU A 243 9.36 20.42 -10.05
C LEU A 243 9.51 19.00 -9.48
N ARG A 244 9.93 18.90 -8.22
CA ARG A 244 10.20 17.61 -7.55
C ARG A 244 9.59 17.55 -6.16
N TRP A 245 9.30 16.33 -5.71
CA TRP A 245 9.07 16.00 -4.32
C TRP A 245 10.38 15.67 -3.60
N ASN A 246 10.64 16.29 -2.45
CA ASN A 246 11.83 16.11 -1.62
C ASN A 246 11.45 15.69 -0.18
N GLY A 247 10.33 14.99 -0.01
CA GLY A 247 9.99 14.38 1.28
C GLY A 247 10.89 13.18 1.59
N PRO A 248 11.34 13.00 2.85
CA PRO A 248 12.34 12.00 3.21
C PRO A 248 11.92 10.55 2.94
N ASN A 249 10.64 10.20 3.12
CA ASN A 249 10.16 8.83 2.92
C ASN A 249 10.09 8.49 1.44
N VAL A 250 9.53 9.38 0.61
CA VAL A 250 9.53 9.17 -0.85
C VAL A 250 10.96 9.10 -1.38
N ARG A 251 11.87 9.94 -0.88
CA ARG A 251 13.30 9.88 -1.28
C ARG A 251 13.97 8.58 -0.88
N ALA A 252 13.61 8.00 0.26
CA ALA A 252 14.12 6.70 0.68
C ALA A 252 13.56 5.57 -0.21
N ALA A 253 12.30 5.66 -0.63
CA ALA A 253 11.64 4.70 -1.48
C ALA A 253 11.89 4.88 -2.99
N SER A 254 12.50 6.00 -3.40
CA SER A 254 12.69 6.34 -4.83
C SER A 254 13.51 5.31 -5.60
N GLY A 255 14.28 4.45 -4.92
CA GLY A 255 14.98 3.32 -5.54
C GLY A 255 14.05 2.28 -6.18
N ARG A 256 12.75 2.30 -5.86
CA ARG A 256 11.69 1.53 -6.56
C ARG A 256 11.50 1.99 -8.01
N LEU A 257 11.89 3.23 -8.32
CA LEU A 257 11.78 3.82 -9.64
C LEU A 257 13.04 3.58 -10.46
N THR A 258 12.85 3.23 -11.72
CA THR A 258 13.90 3.19 -12.76
C THR A 258 13.98 4.52 -13.54
N LEU A 259 12.91 5.30 -13.58
CA LEU A 259 12.83 6.64 -14.18
C LEU A 259 12.04 7.60 -13.29
N GLY A 260 12.28 8.90 -13.43
CA GLY A 260 11.54 9.95 -12.71
C GLY A 260 12.10 10.32 -11.33
N ALA A 261 13.15 9.65 -10.84
CA ALA A 261 13.88 10.04 -9.63
C ALA A 261 15.23 10.70 -9.96
N SER A 262 15.66 11.67 -9.16
CA SER A 262 17.03 12.21 -9.22
C SER A 262 18.02 11.28 -8.50
N PRO A 263 19.35 11.43 -8.72
CA PRO A 263 20.35 10.68 -7.94
C PRO A 263 20.27 10.89 -6.42
N GLU A 264 19.73 12.02 -5.99
CA GLU A 264 19.50 12.37 -4.58
C GLU A 264 18.17 11.83 -4.02
N GLY A 265 17.36 11.19 -4.87
CA GLY A 265 16.07 10.58 -4.55
C GLY A 265 14.84 11.46 -4.82
N ASP A 266 15.02 12.68 -5.35
CA ASP A 266 13.91 13.61 -5.57
C ASP A 266 13.03 13.16 -6.76
N VAL A 267 11.74 12.95 -6.52
CA VAL A 267 10.80 12.35 -7.50
C VAL A 267 10.07 13.44 -8.31
N GLU A 268 9.90 13.24 -9.61
CA GLU A 268 9.19 14.18 -10.51
C GLU A 268 7.72 14.34 -10.17
N ILE A 269 7.30 15.60 -10.04
CA ILE A 269 5.90 15.99 -9.92
C ILE A 269 5.43 16.57 -11.25
N TYR A 270 4.21 16.24 -11.65
CA TYR A 270 3.63 16.64 -12.92
C TYR A 270 3.46 18.17 -13.00
N ALA A 271 4.27 18.82 -13.81
CA ALA A 271 4.24 20.27 -14.03
C ALA A 271 4.28 20.61 -15.53
N PRO A 272 3.22 20.29 -16.29
CA PRO A 272 3.18 20.55 -17.72
C PRO A 272 3.20 22.05 -18.04
N PHE A 273 3.66 22.37 -19.26
CA PHE A 273 3.47 23.67 -19.86
C PHE A 273 2.52 23.56 -21.07
N PRO A 274 1.38 24.27 -21.09
CA PRO A 274 0.88 25.19 -20.06
C PRO A 274 0.36 24.46 -18.80
N PHE A 275 0.16 25.22 -17.71
CA PHE A 275 -0.48 24.75 -16.48
C PHE A 275 -1.84 24.10 -16.78
N GLN A 276 -2.11 22.96 -16.17
CA GLN A 276 -3.37 22.22 -16.31
C GLN A 276 -4.11 22.24 -14.97
N PRO A 277 -5.19 23.05 -14.85
CA PRO A 277 -6.02 23.07 -13.65
C PRO A 277 -6.53 21.67 -13.30
N GLY A 278 -6.37 21.28 -12.04
CA GLY A 278 -6.76 19.95 -11.54
C GLY A 278 -5.70 18.86 -11.74
N SER A 279 -4.63 19.10 -12.51
CA SER A 279 -3.58 18.09 -12.75
C SER A 279 -2.19 18.57 -12.32
N SER A 280 -1.79 19.77 -12.74
CA SER A 280 -0.47 20.31 -12.40
C SER A 280 -0.25 20.34 -10.88
N VAL A 281 0.95 19.93 -10.46
CA VAL A 281 1.50 19.98 -9.09
C VAL A 281 0.89 18.98 -8.11
N SER A 282 -0.32 18.49 -8.37
CA SER A 282 -1.00 17.50 -7.52
C SER A 282 -0.93 16.08 -8.08
N HIS A 283 0.07 15.74 -8.90
CA HIS A 283 0.29 14.39 -9.43
C HIS A 283 1.77 14.03 -9.51
N PHE A 284 2.11 12.75 -9.41
CA PHE A 284 3.40 12.26 -9.90
C PHE A 284 3.49 12.45 -11.41
N SER A 285 4.72 12.67 -11.91
CA SER A 285 4.94 12.84 -13.34
C SER A 285 4.70 11.56 -14.13
N THR A 286 4.16 11.68 -15.34
CA THR A 286 4.01 10.55 -16.28
C THR A 286 5.35 10.04 -16.85
N SER A 287 6.47 10.51 -16.32
CA SER A 287 7.83 10.07 -16.66
C SER A 287 8.36 9.01 -15.69
N LEU A 288 7.64 8.73 -14.61
CA LEU A 288 7.99 7.70 -13.64
C LEU A 288 7.90 6.31 -14.29
N LEU A 289 8.74 5.39 -13.82
CA LEU A 289 8.66 3.99 -14.20
C LEU A 289 9.10 3.12 -13.01
N PRO A 290 8.27 2.19 -12.50
CA PRO A 290 6.90 1.88 -12.94
C PRO A 290 5.93 3.08 -12.79
N ASN A 291 4.78 2.98 -13.45
CA ASN A 291 3.76 4.02 -13.34
C ASN A 291 3.12 4.00 -11.95
N GLU A 292 2.81 5.17 -11.42
CA GLU A 292 2.26 5.33 -10.07
C GLU A 292 0.74 5.54 -10.09
N LEU A 293 0.07 5.20 -8.97
CA LEU A 293 -1.38 5.43 -8.79
C LEU A 293 -1.74 6.90 -9.02
N MET A 294 -0.91 7.82 -8.54
CA MET A 294 -1.14 9.27 -8.58
C MET A 294 -0.56 9.96 -9.82
N GLU A 295 -0.52 9.28 -10.96
CA GLU A 295 -0.32 9.94 -12.26
C GLU A 295 -1.60 10.64 -12.75
N PRO A 296 -1.50 11.74 -13.52
CA PRO A 296 -2.66 12.55 -13.94
C PRO A 296 -3.58 11.86 -14.94
N PHE A 297 -3.20 10.69 -15.46
CA PHE A 297 -3.99 9.91 -16.41
C PHE A 297 -3.98 8.46 -15.98
N ILE A 298 -5.13 7.77 -16.12
CA ILE A 298 -5.18 6.34 -15.86
C ILE A 298 -4.28 5.59 -16.85
N THR A 299 -3.30 4.85 -16.34
CA THR A 299 -2.34 4.10 -17.16
C THR A 299 -2.54 2.58 -17.11
N GLY A 300 -3.46 2.10 -16.28
CA GLY A 300 -3.81 0.71 -16.16
C GLY A 300 -4.58 0.43 -14.87
N PRO A 301 -4.91 -0.85 -14.59
CA PRO A 301 -5.52 -1.27 -13.35
C PRO A 301 -4.45 -1.37 -12.24
N ILE A 302 -4.24 -0.27 -11.53
CA ILE A 302 -3.28 -0.14 -10.42
C ILE A 302 -4.06 -0.13 -9.11
N HIS A 303 -4.05 -1.26 -8.37
CA HIS A 303 -4.62 -1.33 -7.01
C HIS A 303 -3.54 -1.38 -5.93
N ASP A 304 -2.30 -1.06 -6.28
CA ASP A 304 -1.21 -0.79 -5.33
C ASP A 304 -1.10 0.74 -5.20
N VAL A 305 -1.04 1.26 -3.98
CA VAL A 305 -0.98 2.71 -3.74
C VAL A 305 0.39 3.31 -4.10
N GLY A 306 1.42 2.48 -4.30
CA GLY A 306 2.73 2.88 -4.80
C GLY A 306 3.44 3.86 -3.87
N LEU A 307 4.21 4.78 -4.46
CA LEU A 307 4.95 5.85 -3.75
C LEU A 307 4.04 6.83 -3.00
N THR A 308 2.74 6.77 -3.26
CA THR A 308 1.75 7.60 -2.56
C THR A 308 1.71 7.29 -1.07
N LEU A 309 2.01 6.05 -0.66
CA LEU A 309 2.10 5.66 0.75
C LEU A 309 3.23 6.43 1.46
N GLU A 310 4.43 6.41 0.90
CA GLU A 310 5.56 7.14 1.47
C GLU A 310 5.34 8.66 1.42
N LEU A 311 4.62 9.16 0.40
CA LEU A 311 4.21 10.55 0.37
C LEU A 311 3.29 10.90 1.54
N PHE A 312 2.33 10.04 1.87
CA PHE A 312 1.46 10.26 3.02
C PHE A 312 2.22 10.22 4.35
N GLN A 313 3.26 9.39 4.48
CA GLN A 313 4.16 9.45 5.64
C GLN A 313 4.86 10.81 5.74
N ASP A 314 5.30 11.37 4.61
CA ASP A 314 5.90 12.71 4.57
C ASP A 314 4.93 13.80 5.05
N LEU A 315 3.63 13.68 4.71
CA LEU A 315 2.57 14.59 5.20
C LEU A 315 2.31 14.46 6.71
N GLY A 316 2.64 13.31 7.30
CA GLY A 316 2.44 12.99 8.72
C GLY A 316 1.39 11.92 9.00
N TRP A 317 0.86 11.23 7.98
CA TRP A 317 0.05 10.03 8.22
C TRP A 317 0.91 8.96 8.90
N GLN A 318 0.34 8.34 9.93
CA GLN A 318 0.88 7.11 10.47
C GLN A 318 0.40 5.95 9.61
N MET A 319 1.31 5.03 9.33
CA MET A 319 0.97 3.82 8.59
C MET A 319 0.74 2.69 9.58
N LEU A 320 -0.17 1.81 9.20
CA LEU A 320 -0.12 0.46 9.71
C LEU A 320 1.19 -0.10 9.17
N GLU A 321 2.19 -0.22 10.05
CA GLU A 321 3.30 -1.11 9.77
C GLU A 321 2.66 -2.44 9.34
N PRO A 322 3.04 -3.03 8.18
CA PRO A 322 2.56 -4.35 7.80
C PRO A 322 2.86 -5.24 8.98
N MET A 323 1.80 -5.69 9.67
CA MET A 323 1.82 -6.00 11.11
C MET A 323 3.22 -6.37 11.59
N GLY A 324 3.96 -5.38 12.08
CA GLY A 324 5.00 -5.63 13.03
C GLY A 324 4.27 -6.14 14.25
N PHE A 325 3.95 -7.43 14.27
CA PHE A 325 3.46 -8.08 15.46
C PHE A 325 4.56 -7.84 16.48
N ALA A 326 4.30 -6.95 17.44
CA ALA A 326 5.05 -6.92 18.67
C ALA A 326 5.00 -8.36 19.19
N CYS A 327 6.15 -9.04 19.17
CA CYS A 327 6.33 -10.45 19.51
C CYS A 327 5.95 -10.82 20.96
N ASP A 328 5.30 -9.92 21.69
CA ASP A 328 5.03 -10.06 23.12
C ASP A 328 3.67 -10.67 23.43
N THR A 329 2.73 -10.82 22.48
CA THR A 329 1.34 -11.20 22.86
C THR A 329 0.58 -12.23 22.03
N MET A 330 1.13 -12.88 20.99
CA MET A 330 0.46 -14.02 20.36
C MET A 330 1.45 -15.16 20.05
N PRO A 331 1.18 -16.40 20.51
CA PRO A 331 2.08 -17.53 20.37
C PRO A 331 2.00 -18.12 18.97
N GLY A 332 3.02 -17.86 18.14
CA GLY A 332 3.23 -18.52 16.85
C GLY A 332 4.49 -19.38 16.80
N GLY A 333 5.57 -19.00 17.51
CA GLY A 333 6.77 -19.84 17.65
C GLY A 333 6.73 -20.71 18.90
N ASP A 334 7.15 -21.97 18.81
CA ASP A 334 7.36 -22.82 19.99
C ASP A 334 8.63 -22.38 20.74
N VAL A 335 8.47 -21.41 21.64
CA VAL A 335 9.55 -20.91 22.51
C VAL A 335 10.13 -21.98 23.46
N SER A 336 9.57 -23.20 23.51
CA SER A 336 10.16 -24.31 24.28
C SER A 336 11.37 -24.95 23.58
N GLN A 337 11.56 -24.66 22.28
CA GLN A 337 12.65 -25.19 21.44
C GLN A 337 13.77 -24.16 21.18
N GLY A 338 13.62 -22.90 21.59
CA GLY A 338 14.66 -21.87 21.47
C GLY A 338 14.69 -21.09 20.14
N GLN A 339 13.61 -21.14 19.35
CA GLN A 339 13.44 -20.32 18.14
C GLN A 339 13.32 -18.82 18.46
N ALA A 340 14.01 -17.99 17.68
CA ALA A 340 13.87 -16.55 17.75
C ALA A 340 12.59 -16.12 17.01
N PRO A 341 11.82 -15.14 17.50
CA PRO A 341 10.41 -14.97 17.11
C PRO A 341 10.18 -14.13 15.85
N CYS A 342 11.22 -13.78 15.09
CA CYS A 342 11.08 -12.87 13.94
C CYS A 342 12.24 -12.97 12.91
N GLU A 343 12.52 -14.17 12.40
CA GLU A 343 13.01 -14.29 11.03
C GLU A 343 11.80 -14.69 10.16
N GLU A 344 11.52 -13.90 9.12
CA GLU A 344 10.37 -14.06 8.21
C GLU A 344 10.45 -15.36 7.39
N ASP A 345 11.63 -15.99 7.35
CA ASP A 345 11.91 -17.24 6.64
C ASP A 345 12.07 -18.43 7.59
N VAL A 346 11.21 -18.57 8.60
CA VAL A 346 11.15 -19.76 9.47
C VAL A 346 9.86 -20.51 9.15
N PRO A 347 9.92 -21.74 8.58
CA PRO A 347 8.71 -22.43 8.13
C PRO A 347 7.69 -22.64 9.25
N ASP A 348 6.44 -22.20 9.03
CA ASP A 348 5.36 -22.38 10.01
C ASP A 348 4.85 -23.84 10.04
N ASN A 349 4.90 -24.45 11.24
CA ASN A 349 4.37 -25.80 11.50
C ASN A 349 2.88 -25.81 11.89
N GLY A 350 2.25 -24.62 11.97
CA GLY A 350 0.83 -24.42 12.18
C GLY A 350 0.02 -24.38 10.88
N PRO A 351 -1.21 -24.92 10.84
CA PRO A 351 -2.09 -24.71 9.70
C PRO A 351 -2.52 -23.25 9.62
N ASN A 352 -2.28 -22.61 8.47
CA ASN A 352 -2.85 -21.30 8.18
C ASN A 352 -4.38 -21.37 8.30
N ALA A 353 -4.95 -20.56 9.20
CA ALA A 353 -6.36 -20.60 9.57
C ALA A 353 -7.32 -20.25 8.40
N GLN A 354 -6.81 -19.70 7.30
CA GLN A 354 -7.59 -19.34 6.11
C GLN A 354 -7.46 -20.34 4.95
N THR A 355 -6.34 -21.04 4.82
CA THR A 355 -6.04 -21.89 3.64
C THR A 355 -5.89 -23.38 3.97
N GLY A 356 -5.63 -23.74 5.23
CA GLY A 356 -5.40 -25.13 5.65
C GLY A 356 -4.08 -25.74 5.17
N VAL A 357 -3.20 -24.94 4.56
CA VAL A 357 -1.82 -25.30 4.20
C VAL A 357 -0.91 -25.00 5.40
N ILE A 358 0.11 -25.84 5.61
CA ILE A 358 1.12 -25.73 6.67
C ILE A 358 2.43 -25.37 5.96
N GLY A 359 3.12 -24.30 6.37
CA GLY A 359 4.36 -23.81 5.75
C GLY A 359 4.24 -22.48 4.97
N ASP A 360 5.39 -21.96 4.54
CA ASP A 360 5.57 -20.67 3.87
C ASP A 360 5.31 -20.81 2.36
N VAL A 361 4.55 -19.89 1.75
CA VAL A 361 4.01 -20.06 0.39
C VAL A 361 4.44 -18.96 -0.59
N TYR A 362 5.19 -19.35 -1.61
CA TYR A 362 5.65 -18.51 -2.72
C TYR A 362 4.86 -18.80 -3.99
N ALA A 363 4.64 -17.79 -4.85
CA ALA A 363 3.92 -17.94 -6.12
C ALA A 363 4.77 -17.49 -7.32
N PHE A 364 4.77 -18.27 -8.40
CA PHE A 364 5.48 -17.96 -9.64
C PHE A 364 4.68 -18.35 -10.90
N GLU A 365 5.01 -17.75 -12.04
CA GLU A 365 4.50 -18.16 -13.36
C GLU A 365 5.50 -19.03 -14.11
N ALA A 366 5.01 -20.07 -14.79
CA ALA A 366 5.81 -20.91 -15.68
C ALA A 366 4.99 -21.42 -16.89
N ASN A 367 5.68 -21.80 -17.97
CA ASN A 367 5.05 -22.29 -19.20
C ASN A 367 5.04 -23.81 -19.31
N ALA A 368 4.03 -24.35 -20.00
CA ALA A 368 3.97 -25.78 -20.32
C ALA A 368 5.25 -26.23 -21.03
N GLY A 369 5.91 -27.24 -20.47
CA GLY A 369 7.16 -27.80 -20.99
C GLY A 369 8.42 -27.16 -20.41
N ASP A 370 8.34 -26.11 -19.60
CA ASP A 370 9.50 -25.60 -18.87
C ASP A 370 9.99 -26.67 -17.90
N GLN A 371 11.31 -26.88 -17.85
CA GLN A 371 11.93 -27.65 -16.79
C GLN A 371 12.33 -26.65 -15.70
N ILE A 372 11.74 -26.81 -14.51
CA ILE A 372 12.05 -26.01 -13.33
C ILE A 372 12.87 -26.84 -12.34
N GLU A 373 13.78 -26.17 -11.66
CA GLU A 373 14.58 -26.67 -10.55
C GLU A 373 14.34 -25.73 -9.37
N LEU A 374 13.69 -26.25 -8.32
CA LEU A 374 13.41 -25.55 -7.08
C LEU A 374 14.29 -26.16 -5.99
N GLN A 375 14.92 -25.35 -5.17
CA GLN A 375 15.73 -25.82 -4.05
C GLN A 375 15.57 -24.88 -2.87
N VAL A 376 15.42 -25.44 -1.67
CA VAL A 376 15.59 -24.71 -0.41
C VAL A 376 16.99 -24.97 0.09
N ASP A 377 17.69 -23.95 0.55
CA ASP A 377 18.98 -24.09 1.21
C ASP A 377 18.93 -23.41 2.57
N THR A 378 19.41 -24.07 3.62
CA THR A 378 19.35 -23.54 4.98
C THR A 378 20.48 -22.54 5.22
N THR A 379 20.17 -21.42 5.87
CA THR A 379 21.16 -20.40 6.28
C THR A 379 21.67 -20.63 7.70
N ASP A 380 21.01 -21.51 8.47
CA ASP A 380 21.48 -22.02 9.75
C ASP A 380 21.45 -23.57 9.82
N ALA A 381 21.80 -24.13 10.98
CA ALA A 381 22.03 -25.57 11.14
C ALA A 381 20.84 -26.35 11.75
N ASN A 382 19.71 -25.71 12.04
CA ASN A 382 18.68 -26.26 12.93
C ASN A 382 17.31 -26.46 12.27
N LEU A 383 17.17 -26.21 10.96
CA LEU A 383 15.96 -26.44 10.17
C LEU A 383 15.98 -27.80 9.46
N ASP A 384 14.82 -28.48 9.37
CA ASP A 384 14.61 -29.69 8.55
C ASP A 384 13.62 -29.39 7.40
N PRO A 385 14.08 -28.72 6.33
CA PRO A 385 13.16 -28.17 5.34
C PRO A 385 12.61 -29.25 4.40
N ALA A 386 11.31 -29.21 4.13
CA ALA A 386 10.70 -29.90 3.00
C ALA A 386 10.08 -28.92 2.02
N LEU A 387 9.94 -29.36 0.77
CA LEU A 387 9.45 -28.55 -0.34
C LEU A 387 8.26 -29.21 -1.01
N GLN A 388 7.24 -28.43 -1.35
CA GLN A 388 6.14 -28.87 -2.20
C GLN A 388 5.91 -27.90 -3.35
N LEU A 389 5.54 -28.45 -4.50
CA LEU A 389 5.12 -27.70 -5.67
C LEU A 389 3.65 -28.01 -5.96
N LEU A 390 2.81 -26.99 -5.99
CA LEU A 390 1.38 -27.09 -6.24
C LEU A 390 1.00 -26.41 -7.55
N ASP A 391 -0.04 -26.94 -8.21
CA ASP A 391 -0.65 -26.27 -9.37
C ASP A 391 -1.55 -25.09 -8.96
N GLN A 392 -2.00 -24.31 -9.94
CA GLN A 392 -2.92 -23.18 -9.75
C GLN A 392 -4.25 -23.53 -9.04
N THR A 393 -4.63 -24.80 -8.98
CA THR A 393 -5.83 -25.28 -8.28
C THR A 393 -5.53 -25.87 -6.91
N GLY A 394 -4.25 -25.93 -6.55
CA GLY A 394 -3.77 -26.41 -5.28
C GLY A 394 -3.42 -27.89 -5.22
N ASN A 395 -3.36 -28.59 -6.35
CA ASN A 395 -2.96 -29.99 -6.33
C ASN A 395 -1.45 -30.11 -6.26
N LEU A 396 -0.96 -31.03 -5.44
CA LEU A 396 0.44 -31.39 -5.37
C LEU A 396 0.93 -31.98 -6.70
N ILE A 397 1.97 -31.37 -7.25
CA ILE A 397 2.66 -31.81 -8.46
C ILE A 397 3.90 -32.61 -8.11
N ALA A 398 4.70 -32.08 -7.19
CA ALA A 398 5.96 -32.67 -6.76
C ALA A 398 6.26 -32.26 -5.31
N SER A 399 7.10 -33.05 -4.64
CA SER A 399 7.61 -32.76 -3.30
C SER A 399 9.08 -33.17 -3.22
N GLY A 400 9.86 -32.46 -2.41
CA GLY A 400 11.24 -32.76 -2.05
C GLY A 400 11.44 -32.65 -0.54
N ASP A 401 12.49 -33.29 -0.04
CA ASP A 401 12.82 -33.37 1.39
C ASP A 401 14.35 -33.41 1.56
N ASP A 402 15.00 -34.44 1.03
CA ASP A 402 16.39 -34.80 1.36
C ASP A 402 17.23 -35.10 0.09
N GLU A 403 17.16 -34.22 -0.92
CA GLU A 403 17.75 -34.50 -2.24
C GLU A 403 19.20 -34.04 -2.40
N VAL A 404 19.58 -32.89 -1.84
CA VAL A 404 20.87 -32.24 -2.09
C VAL A 404 21.57 -31.77 -0.82
N PRO A 405 22.91 -31.76 -0.76
CA PRO A 405 23.60 -31.22 0.42
C PRO A 405 23.24 -29.75 0.66
N CYS A 406 22.88 -29.39 1.89
CA CYS A 406 22.74 -28.00 2.31
C CYS A 406 24.09 -27.26 2.32
N ALA A 407 24.07 -25.94 2.11
CA ALA A 407 25.23 -25.07 2.24
C ALA A 407 25.75 -25.01 3.68
N VAL A 408 24.85 -25.00 4.66
CA VAL A 408 25.18 -25.12 6.08
C VAL A 408 24.90 -26.57 6.52
N PRO A 409 25.93 -27.33 6.96
CA PRO A 409 25.72 -28.70 7.45
C PRO A 409 24.82 -28.71 8.68
N LEU A 410 23.69 -29.42 8.59
CA LEU A 410 22.64 -29.43 9.61
C LEU A 410 23.03 -30.29 10.83
N VAL A 411 22.64 -29.83 12.02
CA VAL A 411 22.83 -30.55 13.30
C VAL A 411 22.07 -31.87 13.30
N CYS A 412 20.93 -31.92 12.62
CA CYS A 412 20.07 -33.10 12.55
C CYS A 412 20.42 -34.10 11.42
N GLN A 413 21.56 -33.93 10.75
CA GLN A 413 22.09 -34.87 9.73
C GLN A 413 21.21 -35.06 8.48
N HIS A 414 20.32 -34.11 8.21
CA HIS A 414 19.52 -34.05 6.99
C HIS A 414 20.23 -33.29 5.87
N THR A 415 19.63 -33.38 4.70
CA THR A 415 19.96 -32.69 3.46
C THR A 415 18.83 -31.73 3.11
N CYS A 416 19.00 -30.94 2.06
CA CYS A 416 18.08 -29.90 1.66
C CYS A 416 17.19 -30.38 0.50
N PRO A 417 15.95 -29.89 0.41
CA PRO A 417 15.01 -30.38 -0.57
C PRO A 417 15.27 -29.75 -1.93
N GLN A 418 15.16 -30.57 -2.98
CA GLN A 418 15.22 -30.11 -4.36
C GLN A 418 14.16 -30.81 -5.21
N ILE A 419 13.43 -30.02 -6.00
CA ILE A 419 12.45 -30.50 -6.97
C ILE A 419 12.91 -30.12 -8.38
N VAL A 420 13.09 -31.12 -9.25
CA VAL A 420 13.22 -30.89 -10.69
C VAL A 420 11.95 -31.38 -11.38
N GLN A 421 11.17 -30.47 -11.95
CA GLN A 421 9.85 -30.77 -12.50
C GLN A 421 9.66 -30.19 -13.90
N THR A 422 9.08 -30.96 -14.82
CA THR A 422 8.58 -30.42 -16.10
C THR A 422 7.16 -29.91 -15.90
N ILE A 423 6.95 -28.65 -16.22
CA ILE A 423 5.68 -27.95 -16.03
C ILE A 423 4.60 -28.51 -16.98
N PRO A 424 3.49 -29.04 -16.46
CA PRO A 424 2.49 -29.73 -17.27
C PRO A 424 1.60 -28.77 -18.08
N ALA A 425 1.40 -27.54 -17.61
CA ALA A 425 0.58 -26.53 -18.25
C ALA A 425 1.11 -25.12 -17.98
N SER A 426 0.91 -24.15 -18.88
CA SER A 426 1.25 -22.76 -18.56
C SER A 426 0.28 -22.21 -17.51
N GLY A 427 0.80 -21.52 -16.49
CA GLY A 427 -0.03 -20.93 -15.44
C GLY A 427 0.77 -20.57 -14.18
N THR A 428 0.03 -20.25 -13.12
CA THR A 428 0.58 -19.98 -11.79
C THR A 428 0.85 -21.27 -11.04
N TYR A 429 1.97 -21.32 -10.33
CA TYR A 429 2.39 -22.42 -9.48
C TYR A 429 2.76 -21.87 -8.10
N PHE A 430 2.64 -22.73 -7.09
CA PHE A 430 2.95 -22.39 -5.71
C PHE A 430 4.05 -23.29 -5.16
N VAL A 431 5.03 -22.71 -4.49
CA VAL A 431 6.05 -23.41 -3.73
C VAL A 431 5.67 -23.30 -2.26
N VAL A 432 5.65 -24.42 -1.55
CA VAL A 432 5.43 -24.45 -0.10
C VAL A 432 6.68 -24.98 0.57
N VAL A 433 7.25 -24.20 1.48
CA VAL A 433 8.38 -24.60 2.32
C VAL A 433 7.86 -24.97 3.70
N LEU A 434 8.20 -26.16 4.17
CA LEU A 434 7.76 -26.69 5.45
C LEU A 434 8.97 -27.04 6.32
N ASP A 435 8.77 -27.11 7.64
CA ASP A 435 9.69 -27.76 8.56
C ASP A 435 9.11 -29.13 8.94
N THR A 436 9.85 -30.21 8.66
CA THR A 436 9.38 -31.58 8.95
C THR A 436 9.74 -32.02 10.37
N ALA A 437 10.45 -31.17 11.12
CA ALA A 437 10.78 -31.26 12.55
C ALA A 437 11.08 -32.69 13.04
N SER A 438 12.35 -33.12 12.97
CA SER A 438 12.86 -34.24 13.77
C SER A 438 13.14 -33.84 15.23
N GLU A 439 13.22 -34.80 16.17
CA GLU A 439 13.44 -34.56 17.63
C GLU A 439 14.71 -33.74 17.97
N SER A 440 15.57 -33.44 17.00
CA SER A 440 16.84 -32.72 17.17
C SER A 440 16.94 -31.39 16.39
N CYS A 441 16.03 -31.09 15.48
CA CYS A 441 15.97 -29.80 14.80
C CYS A 441 15.01 -28.88 15.58
N THR A 442 15.37 -27.61 15.73
CA THR A 442 14.55 -26.64 16.46
C THR A 442 13.94 -25.62 15.51
N GLY A 443 13.96 -25.85 14.19
CA GLY A 443 13.66 -24.84 13.18
C GLY A 443 14.80 -23.82 13.00
N GLY A 444 14.72 -23.03 11.93
CA GLY A 444 15.78 -22.11 11.50
C GLY A 444 15.43 -21.40 10.19
N SER A 445 16.35 -20.60 9.65
CA SER A 445 16.16 -19.83 8.42
C SER A 445 16.66 -20.52 7.14
N TYR A 446 16.12 -20.10 6.00
CA TYR A 446 16.44 -20.64 4.68
C TYR A 446 16.44 -19.61 3.55
N GLU A 447 16.95 -20.01 2.39
CA GLU A 447 16.83 -19.33 1.09
C GLU A 447 16.15 -20.28 0.09
N VAL A 448 15.26 -19.76 -0.75
CA VAL A 448 14.66 -20.52 -1.87
C VAL A 448 15.30 -20.09 -3.17
N THR A 449 15.67 -21.05 -4.00
CA THR A 449 16.13 -20.81 -5.37
C THR A 449 15.21 -21.51 -6.35
N ALA A 450 14.92 -20.84 -7.46
CA ALA A 450 14.10 -21.35 -8.54
C ALA A 450 14.75 -21.00 -9.88
N ASP A 451 15.20 -22.03 -10.62
CA ASP A 451 15.74 -21.88 -11.97
C ASP A 451 14.81 -22.59 -12.97
N GLY A 452 14.66 -22.05 -14.18
CA GLY A 452 13.77 -22.60 -15.19
C GLY A 452 14.26 -22.33 -16.60
N THR A 453 14.21 -23.35 -17.46
CA THR A 453 14.70 -23.27 -18.85
C THR A 453 14.01 -22.21 -19.71
N GLY A 454 12.82 -21.75 -19.31
CA GLY A 454 12.04 -20.70 -19.95
C GLY A 454 12.08 -19.33 -19.25
N GLY A 455 12.79 -19.23 -18.12
CA GLY A 455 12.71 -18.11 -17.18
C GLY A 455 11.50 -18.25 -16.24
N ILE A 456 11.72 -17.99 -14.95
CA ILE A 456 10.68 -17.99 -13.91
C ILE A 456 10.41 -16.54 -13.52
N THR A 457 9.14 -16.18 -13.33
CA THR A 457 8.75 -14.87 -12.79
C THR A 457 8.10 -15.08 -11.43
N LEU A 458 8.77 -14.64 -10.36
CA LEU A 458 8.18 -14.59 -9.02
C LEU A 458 7.08 -13.52 -9.01
N ILE A 459 5.91 -13.87 -8.48
CA ILE A 459 4.74 -12.98 -8.44
C ILE A 459 4.19 -12.74 -7.02
N GLY A 460 4.66 -13.49 -6.01
CA GLY A 460 4.31 -13.26 -4.60
C GLY A 460 5.12 -14.11 -3.62
N ASP A 461 5.20 -13.60 -2.39
CA ASP A 461 5.78 -14.20 -1.18
C ASP A 461 4.77 -14.06 -0.03
N ASP A 462 4.76 -15.01 0.90
CA ASP A 462 3.78 -15.17 2.00
C ASP A 462 2.33 -14.93 1.56
N THR A 463 1.96 -15.63 0.47
CA THR A 463 0.69 -15.38 -0.21
C THR A 463 -0.49 -15.85 0.66
N THR A 464 -1.13 -14.92 1.36
CA THR A 464 -2.33 -15.16 2.19
C THR A 464 -3.58 -15.63 1.43
N ARG A 465 -3.47 -16.10 0.18
CA ARG A 465 -4.61 -16.64 -0.60
C ARG A 465 -4.24 -17.86 -1.43
N PHE A 466 -4.45 -19.02 -0.81
CA PHE A 466 -4.82 -20.24 -1.53
C PHE A 466 -6.35 -20.27 -1.68
N VAL A 467 -6.88 -19.91 -2.85
CA VAL A 467 -8.31 -20.09 -3.15
C VAL A 467 -8.43 -21.11 -4.28
N PRO A 468 -8.80 -22.37 -3.99
CA PRO A 468 -9.05 -23.35 -5.03
C PRO A 468 -10.19 -22.87 -5.93
N GLY A 469 -9.87 -22.50 -7.18
CA GLY A 469 -10.86 -22.21 -8.23
C GLY A 469 -11.22 -20.74 -8.50
N GLY A 470 -10.33 -19.78 -8.25
CA GLY A 470 -10.53 -18.37 -8.64
C GLY A 470 -9.36 -17.84 -9.47
N THR A 471 -9.65 -17.13 -10.55
CA THR A 471 -8.66 -16.55 -11.49
C THR A 471 -7.96 -15.29 -10.94
N SER A 472 -6.65 -15.21 -11.23
CA SER A 472 -5.68 -14.08 -11.20
C SER A 472 -5.28 -13.46 -9.84
N LEU A 473 -3.98 -13.59 -9.54
CA LEU A 473 -3.26 -13.03 -8.40
C LEU A 473 -2.67 -11.65 -8.70
N GLN A 474 -2.66 -10.81 -7.67
CA GLN A 474 -2.07 -9.48 -7.63
C GLN A 474 -0.58 -9.56 -7.29
N SER A 475 0.23 -8.76 -7.98
CA SER A 475 1.67 -8.60 -7.74
C SER A 475 1.96 -7.95 -6.39
N TRP A 476 2.78 -8.59 -5.57
CA TRP A 476 3.55 -7.96 -4.49
C TRP A 476 4.94 -8.61 -4.51
N ALA A 477 6.00 -7.81 -4.68
CA ALA A 477 7.37 -8.28 -4.77
C ALA A 477 8.20 -7.69 -3.63
N LYS A 478 8.93 -8.54 -2.91
CA LYS A 478 10.20 -8.36 -2.16
C LYS A 478 10.40 -9.63 -1.29
N GLY A 479 11.50 -10.37 -1.27
CA GLY A 479 12.76 -10.24 -2.01
C GLY A 479 13.46 -11.59 -2.17
N LEU A 480 13.88 -11.90 -3.40
CA LEU A 480 15.01 -12.79 -3.63
C LEU A 480 16.22 -11.89 -3.86
N ASP A 481 17.26 -12.06 -3.05
CA ASP A 481 18.55 -11.39 -3.25
C ASP A 481 19.14 -11.93 -4.55
N ASN A 482 18.97 -11.18 -5.64
CA ASN A 482 19.65 -11.43 -6.91
C ASN A 482 21.13 -11.09 -6.76
N ASN A 483 21.87 -11.98 -6.10
CA ASN A 483 23.31 -12.04 -6.14
C ASN A 483 23.79 -13.45 -6.49
N LYS A 484 23.41 -13.93 -7.68
CA LYS A 484 24.33 -14.46 -8.70
C LYS A 484 23.84 -14.17 -10.12
#